data_AF-A0A938N683-F1
#
_entry.id   AF-A0A938N683-F1
#
_cell.length_a   1.000
_cell.length_b   1.000
_cell.length_c   1.000
_cell.angle_alpha   90.00
_cell.angle_beta   90.00
_cell.angle_gamma   90.00
#
_symmetry.space_group_name_H-M   'P 1'
#
loop_
_entity.id
_entity.type
_entity.pdbx_description
1 polymer ?
#
loop_
_entity_poly.entity_id
_entity_poly.type
_entity_poly.pdbx_seq_one_letter_code
_entity_poly.pdbx_strand_id
1 'polypeptide(L)'
;MRSLGESAGRIDASADLRRRWGREQAERLVDRASALPDPDRVLVELVFREGKSMSDIAALRGVPPSVLRRRVRRLVRRMASDEFLFVSRHVAPRHGGPCAWSGTRRRVAEACVLRGLSLRQAATLLNLSLHTVRTHRVALAAMFDAVRA
;
A
#
# COMPACT_ATOMS: atom_id res chain seq x y z
N MET A 1 -30.90 40.82 -32.15
CA MET A 1 -31.62 40.37 -30.94
C MET A 1 -30.93 39.14 -30.40
N ARG A 2 -30.60 39.16 -29.10
CA ARG A 2 -29.74 38.20 -28.39
C ARG A 2 -30.49 36.93 -28.01
N SER A 3 -29.68 35.90 -27.75
CA SER A 3 -29.84 34.89 -26.69
C SER A 3 -30.22 33.49 -27.14
N LEU A 4 -29.19 32.70 -27.48
CA LEU A 4 -29.14 31.26 -27.27
C LEU A 4 -27.70 30.92 -26.87
N GLY A 5 -27.43 30.88 -25.58
CA GLY A 5 -26.08 30.65 -25.07
C GLY A 5 -26.05 30.28 -23.61
N GLU A 6 -26.94 29.40 -23.15
CA GLU A 6 -26.96 29.01 -21.73
C GLU A 6 -27.55 27.61 -21.54
N SER A 7 -26.87 26.56 -22.03
CA SER A 7 -27.21 25.17 -21.67
C SER A 7 -26.06 24.14 -21.81
N ALA A 8 -24.79 24.57 -21.98
CA ALA A 8 -23.66 23.63 -22.13
C ALA A 8 -22.94 23.28 -20.80
N GLY A 9 -23.33 23.86 -19.66
CA GLY A 9 -22.55 23.79 -18.41
C GLY A 9 -22.87 22.65 -17.44
N ARG A 10 -23.82 21.75 -17.72
CA ARG A 10 -24.35 20.83 -16.68
C ARG A 10 -23.88 19.37 -16.73
N ILE A 11 -23.09 18.96 -17.72
CA ILE A 11 -22.70 17.54 -17.90
C ILE A 11 -21.29 17.20 -17.37
N ASP A 12 -20.44 18.21 -17.07
CA ASP A 12 -19.01 17.97 -16.77
C ASP A 12 -18.68 17.62 -15.29
N ALA A 13 -19.59 17.92 -14.35
CA ALA A 13 -19.32 17.72 -12.92
C ALA A 13 -19.15 16.24 -12.53
N SER A 14 -19.90 15.31 -13.16
CA SER A 14 -19.79 13.87 -12.86
C SER A 14 -18.56 13.20 -13.48
N ALA A 15 -18.03 13.73 -14.58
CA ALA A 15 -16.77 13.26 -15.18
C ALA A 15 -15.56 13.71 -14.34
N ASP A 16 -15.64 14.93 -13.80
CA ASP A 16 -14.62 15.47 -12.90
C ASP A 16 -14.58 14.71 -11.56
N LEU A 17 -15.72 14.35 -10.97
CA LEU A 17 -15.75 13.54 -9.74
C LEU A 17 -15.09 12.17 -9.90
N ARG A 18 -15.18 11.52 -11.07
CA ARG A 18 -14.49 10.23 -11.33
C ARG A 18 -12.97 10.41 -11.44
N ARG A 19 -12.51 11.48 -12.08
CA ARG A 19 -11.08 11.81 -12.17
C ARG A 19 -10.53 12.25 -10.81
N ARG A 20 -11.30 13.05 -10.07
CA ARG A 20 -10.97 13.55 -8.73
C ARG A 20 -10.93 12.43 -7.70
N TRP A 21 -11.93 11.55 -7.68
CA TRP A 21 -11.92 10.36 -6.82
C TRP A 21 -10.73 9.45 -7.15
N GLY A 22 -10.38 9.32 -8.43
CA GLY A 22 -9.18 8.63 -8.87
C GLY A 22 -7.89 9.25 -8.31
N ARG A 23 -7.80 10.59 -8.30
CA ARG A 23 -6.63 11.33 -7.78
C ARG A 23 -6.52 11.22 -6.26
N GLU A 24 -7.58 11.47 -5.51
CA GLU A 24 -7.57 11.36 -4.04
C GLU A 24 -7.22 9.93 -3.60
N GLN A 25 -7.73 8.92 -4.31
CA GLN A 25 -7.39 7.53 -4.04
C GLN A 25 -5.93 7.22 -4.41
N ALA A 26 -5.41 7.79 -5.50
CA ALA A 26 -4.00 7.66 -5.89
C ALA A 26 -3.07 8.30 -4.86
N GLU A 27 -3.37 9.51 -4.39
CA GLU A 27 -2.63 10.21 -3.34
C GLU A 27 -2.59 9.37 -2.05
N ARG A 28 -3.74 8.84 -1.59
CA ARG A 28 -3.78 7.94 -0.43
C ARG A 28 -2.93 6.68 -0.60
N LEU A 29 -2.86 6.11 -1.81
CA LEU A 29 -2.02 4.94 -2.08
C LEU A 29 -0.54 5.30 -2.04
N VAL A 30 -0.18 6.46 -2.59
CA VAL A 30 1.17 6.98 -2.59
C VAL A 30 1.65 7.29 -1.18
N ASP A 31 0.82 7.89 -0.32
CA ASP A 31 1.16 8.14 1.08
C ASP A 31 1.43 6.82 1.84
N ARG A 32 0.59 5.81 1.61
CA ARG A 32 0.75 4.47 2.19
C ARG A 32 1.99 3.74 1.67
N ALA A 33 2.46 4.08 0.48
CA ALA A 33 3.65 3.47 -0.12
C ALA A 33 4.93 3.77 0.68
N SER A 34 4.94 4.80 1.51
CA SER A 34 6.05 5.10 2.44
C SER A 34 6.38 3.94 3.39
N ALA A 35 5.41 3.07 3.69
CA ALA A 35 5.58 1.89 4.53
C ALA A 35 6.04 0.63 3.73
N LEU A 36 6.15 0.72 2.41
CA LEU A 36 6.61 -0.38 1.56
C LEU A 36 8.15 -0.41 1.46
N PRO A 37 8.75 -1.58 1.15
CA PRO A 37 10.14 -1.65 0.70
C PRO A 37 10.38 -0.76 -0.53
N ASP A 38 11.59 -0.20 -0.66
CA ASP A 38 11.93 0.75 -1.73
C ASP A 38 11.54 0.29 -3.14
N PRO A 39 11.79 -0.97 -3.58
CA PRO A 39 11.43 -1.39 -4.93
C PRO A 39 9.92 -1.37 -5.22
N ASP A 40 9.11 -1.62 -4.18
CA ASP A 40 7.65 -1.59 -4.25
C ASP A 40 7.13 -0.16 -4.12
N ARG A 41 7.72 0.66 -3.23
CA ARG A 41 7.38 2.09 -3.09
C ARG A 41 7.58 2.84 -4.40
N VAL A 42 8.76 2.72 -4.99
CA VAL A 42 9.10 3.37 -6.27
C VAL A 42 8.13 2.94 -7.37
N LEU A 43 7.76 1.66 -7.41
CA LEU A 43 6.79 1.18 -8.39
C LEU A 43 5.41 1.83 -8.22
N VAL A 44 4.94 1.99 -6.99
CA VAL A 44 3.66 2.67 -6.70
C VAL A 44 3.75 4.16 -7.09
N GLU A 45 4.85 4.83 -6.76
CA GLU A 45 5.05 6.25 -7.10
C GLU A 45 5.08 6.48 -8.62
N LEU A 46 5.84 5.70 -9.38
CA LEU A 46 5.88 5.79 -10.85
C LEU A 46 4.49 5.67 -11.47
N VAL A 47 3.66 4.77 -10.94
CA VAL A 47 2.32 4.49 -11.49
C VAL A 47 1.32 5.57 -11.09
N PHE A 48 1.24 5.89 -9.80
CA PHE A 48 0.13 6.68 -9.25
C PHE A 48 0.48 8.16 -9.06
N ARG A 49 1.75 8.50 -8.82
CA ARG A 49 2.21 9.90 -8.70
C ARG A 49 2.66 10.44 -10.05
N GLU A 50 3.47 9.69 -10.80
CA GLU A 50 4.04 10.14 -12.07
C GLU A 50 3.19 9.77 -13.30
N GLY A 51 2.17 8.92 -13.14
CA GLY A 51 1.28 8.52 -14.23
C GLY A 51 1.94 7.71 -15.34
N LYS A 52 3.09 7.08 -15.09
CA LYS A 52 3.80 6.25 -16.07
C LYS A 52 2.97 5.02 -16.44
N SER A 53 2.96 4.68 -17.73
CA SER A 53 2.24 3.48 -18.17
C SER A 53 2.95 2.20 -17.70
N MET A 54 2.18 1.13 -17.49
CA MET A 54 2.74 -0.18 -17.12
C MET A 54 3.70 -0.72 -18.19
N SER A 55 3.48 -0.38 -19.46
CA SER A 55 4.32 -0.81 -20.57
C SER A 55 5.69 -0.12 -20.52
N ASP A 56 5.73 1.18 -20.22
CA ASP A 56 6.98 1.94 -20.13
C ASP A 56 7.84 1.46 -18.95
N ILE A 57 7.21 1.28 -17.78
CA ILE A 57 7.92 0.78 -16.58
C ILE A 57 8.43 -0.65 -16.82
N ALA A 58 7.63 -1.49 -17.50
CA ALA A 58 7.99 -2.86 -17.85
C ALA A 58 9.20 -2.90 -18.81
N ALA A 59 9.20 -2.07 -19.84
CA ALA A 59 10.32 -1.93 -20.77
C ALA A 59 11.61 -1.49 -20.05
N LEU A 60 11.52 -0.48 -19.18
CA LEU A 60 12.65 0.02 -18.39
C LEU A 60 13.25 -1.05 -17.46
N ARG A 61 12.42 -1.94 -16.91
CA ARG A 61 12.85 -2.99 -15.97
C ARG A 61 13.14 -4.34 -16.63
N GLY A 62 12.95 -4.47 -17.95
CA GLY A 62 13.12 -5.75 -18.65
C GLY A 62 12.17 -6.86 -18.19
N VAL A 63 10.93 -6.52 -17.79
CA VAL A 63 9.93 -7.51 -17.32
C VAL A 63 8.64 -7.43 -18.15
N PRO A 64 7.87 -8.52 -18.30
CA PRO A 64 6.61 -8.46 -19.02
C PRO A 64 5.57 -7.55 -18.31
N PRO A 65 4.78 -6.72 -19.05
CA PRO A 65 3.76 -5.86 -18.46
C PRO A 65 2.70 -6.61 -17.63
N SER A 66 2.39 -7.86 -17.99
CA SER A 66 1.44 -8.71 -17.26
C SER A 66 1.92 -9.04 -15.85
N VAL A 67 3.22 -9.27 -15.66
CA VAL A 67 3.85 -9.51 -14.35
C VAL A 67 3.77 -8.25 -13.50
N LEU A 68 4.06 -7.09 -14.09
CA LEU A 68 4.00 -5.81 -13.39
C LEU A 68 2.58 -5.47 -12.94
N ARG A 69 1.59 -5.63 -13.81
CA ARG A 69 0.16 -5.44 -13.47
C ARG A 69 -0.28 -6.34 -12.32
N ARG A 70 0.09 -7.62 -12.35
CA ARG A 70 -0.21 -8.57 -11.26
C ARG A 70 0.44 -8.12 -9.95
N ARG A 71 1.68 -7.65 -9.99
CA ARG A 71 2.39 -7.12 -8.81
C ARG A 71 1.70 -5.88 -8.25
N VAL A 72 1.42 -4.87 -9.07
CA VAL A 72 0.74 -3.64 -8.66
C VAL A 72 -0.63 -3.94 -8.05
N ARG A 73 -1.42 -4.82 -8.68
CA ARG A 73 -2.74 -5.22 -8.14
C ARG A 73 -2.62 -5.85 -6.75
N ARG A 74 -1.60 -6.68 -6.50
CA ARG A 74 -1.34 -7.23 -5.17
C ARG A 74 -0.92 -6.16 -4.16
N LEU A 75 -0.05 -5.23 -4.56
CA LEU A 75 0.36 -4.11 -3.70
C LEU A 75 -0.82 -3.23 -3.30
N VAL A 76 -1.67 -2.84 -4.26
CA VAL A 76 -2.88 -2.04 -4.00
C VAL A 76 -3.82 -2.75 -3.05
N ARG A 77 -4.13 -4.03 -3.28
CA ARG A 77 -4.97 -4.83 -2.37
C ARG A 77 -4.38 -4.89 -0.96
N ARG A 78 -3.06 -5.09 -0.85
CA ARG A 78 -2.35 -5.13 0.44
C ARG A 78 -2.43 -3.79 1.16
N MET A 79 -2.10 -2.68 0.49
CA MET A 79 -2.17 -1.32 1.05
C MET A 79 -3.60 -0.88 1.39
N ALA A 80 -4.61 -1.48 0.77
CA ALA A 80 -6.01 -1.23 1.06
C ALA A 80 -6.53 -2.04 2.27
N SER A 81 -5.79 -3.06 2.73
CA SER A 81 -6.22 -3.88 3.86
C SER A 81 -6.11 -3.13 5.19
N ASP A 82 -7.08 -3.35 6.08
CA ASP A 82 -7.08 -2.76 7.41
C ASP A 82 -5.88 -3.20 8.25
N GLU A 83 -5.43 -4.44 8.07
CA GLU A 83 -4.23 -4.95 8.73
C GLU A 83 -2.97 -4.17 8.32
N PHE A 84 -2.82 -3.84 7.03
CA PHE A 84 -1.71 -3.00 6.56
C PHE A 84 -1.78 -1.59 7.16
N LEU A 85 -2.97 -1.00 7.23
CA LEU A 85 -3.17 0.31 7.83
C LEU A 85 -2.87 0.31 9.33
N PHE A 86 -3.28 -0.74 10.03
CA PHE A 86 -2.97 -0.94 11.43
C PHE A 86 -1.46 -1.04 11.65
N VAL A 87 -0.77 -1.91 10.92
CA VAL A 87 0.67 -2.12 11.09
C VAL A 87 1.48 -0.88 10.70
N SER A 88 1.18 -0.25 9.57
CA SER A 88 1.91 0.94 9.11
C SER A 88 1.85 2.10 10.13
N ARG A 89 0.72 2.28 10.83
CA ARG A 89 0.57 3.30 11.88
C ARG A 89 1.40 3.02 13.14
N HIS A 90 1.65 1.75 13.47
CA HIS A 90 2.38 1.37 14.68
C HIS A 90 3.89 1.20 14.47
N VAL A 91 4.29 0.82 13.24
CA VAL A 91 5.69 0.57 12.90
C VAL A 91 6.46 1.87 12.66
N ALA A 92 5.83 2.89 12.06
CA ALA A 92 6.45 4.19 11.83
C ALA A 92 6.19 5.09 13.04
N PRO A 93 7.17 5.28 13.96
CA PRO A 93 6.99 6.23 15.05
C PRO A 93 6.77 7.63 14.48
N ARG A 94 5.57 8.15 14.64
CA ARG A 94 5.30 9.56 14.40
C ARG A 94 6.10 10.34 15.46
N HIS A 95 7.02 11.19 15.02
CA HIS A 95 7.81 12.10 15.88
C HIS A 95 8.87 11.45 16.78
N GLY A 96 9.49 10.34 16.38
CA GLY A 96 10.65 9.79 17.08
C GLY A 96 10.34 9.18 18.47
N GLY A 97 9.06 8.99 18.80
CA GLY A 97 8.66 8.29 20.02
C GLY A 97 9.04 6.80 20.00
N PRO A 98 9.11 6.16 21.19
CA PRO A 98 9.38 4.73 21.28
C PRO A 98 8.27 3.92 20.60
N CYS A 99 8.67 2.94 19.78
CA CYS A 99 7.71 1.99 19.21
C CYS A 99 7.16 1.10 20.33
N ALA A 100 5.83 1.05 20.48
CA ALA A 100 5.18 0.24 21.50
C ALA A 100 5.37 -1.29 21.31
N TRP A 101 5.87 -1.72 20.16
CA TRP A 101 6.10 -3.12 19.86
C TRP A 101 7.55 -3.52 20.14
N SER A 102 7.72 -4.71 20.72
CA SER A 102 9.06 -5.29 20.84
C SER A 102 9.74 -5.39 19.47
N GLY A 103 11.07 -5.26 19.44
CA GLY A 103 11.83 -5.25 18.19
C GLY A 103 11.57 -6.49 17.31
N THR A 104 11.36 -7.66 17.91
CA THR A 104 11.01 -8.88 17.15
C THR A 104 9.60 -8.83 16.59
N ARG A 105 8.60 -8.39 17.38
CA ARG A 105 7.21 -8.26 16.89
C ARG A 105 7.12 -7.27 15.74
N ARG A 106 7.81 -6.12 15.85
CA ARG A 106 7.92 -5.13 14.79
C ARG A 106 8.51 -5.73 13.51
N ARG A 107 9.65 -6.40 13.59
CA ARG A 107 10.29 -7.05 12.43
C ARG A 107 9.38 -8.09 11.75
N VAL A 108 8.65 -8.89 12.54
CA VAL A 108 7.68 -9.86 12.00
C VAL A 108 6.50 -9.15 11.33
N ALA A 109 5.97 -8.09 11.93
CA ALA A 109 4.88 -7.31 11.35
C ALA A 109 5.28 -6.65 10.02
N GLU A 110 6.47 -6.04 9.97
CA GLU A 110 7.04 -5.49 8.74
C GLU A 110 7.16 -6.56 7.66
N ALA A 111 7.81 -7.69 7.96
CA ALA A 111 8.04 -8.77 7.01
C ALA A 111 6.74 -9.38 6.47
N CYS A 112 5.81 -9.75 7.34
CA CYS A 112 4.60 -10.46 6.93
C CYS A 112 3.54 -9.52 6.35
N VAL A 113 3.30 -8.36 6.97
CA VAL A 113 2.17 -7.49 6.59
C VAL A 113 2.61 -6.44 5.58
N LEU A 114 3.69 -5.70 5.84
CA LEU A 114 4.11 -4.61 4.96
C LEU A 114 4.81 -5.12 3.70
N ARG A 115 5.71 -6.09 3.84
CA ARG A 115 6.42 -6.72 2.71
C ARG A 115 5.64 -7.86 2.07
N GLY A 116 4.63 -8.41 2.76
CA GLY A 116 3.80 -9.51 2.25
C GLY A 116 4.53 -10.85 2.11
N LEU A 117 5.54 -11.09 2.96
CA LEU A 117 6.27 -12.36 2.98
C LEU A 117 5.43 -13.45 3.66
N SER A 118 5.53 -14.67 3.16
CA SER A 118 5.00 -15.84 3.88
C SER A 118 5.72 -16.03 5.23
N LEU A 119 5.10 -16.75 6.17
CA LEU A 119 5.72 -17.03 7.48
C LEU A 119 7.08 -17.73 7.35
N ARG A 120 7.24 -18.62 6.36
CA ARG A 120 8.50 -19.31 6.08
C ARG A 120 9.56 -18.34 5.56
N GLN A 121 9.20 -17.49 4.59
CA GLN A 121 10.12 -16.46 4.08
C GLN A 121 10.52 -15.46 5.17
N ALA A 122 9.59 -15.05 6.03
CA ALA A 122 9.89 -14.19 7.17
C ALA A 122 10.81 -14.86 8.19
N ALA A 123 10.59 -16.14 8.49
CA ALA A 123 11.46 -16.92 9.38
C ALA A 123 12.90 -16.98 8.85
N THR A 124 13.07 -17.31 7.56
CA THR A 124 14.38 -17.30 6.90
C THR A 124 15.01 -15.91 6.91
N LEU A 125 14.27 -14.89 6.52
CA LEU A 125 14.79 -13.51 6.43
C LEU A 125 15.23 -12.95 7.79
N LEU A 126 14.48 -13.26 8.85
CA LEU A 126 14.71 -12.70 10.18
C LEU A 126 15.62 -13.57 11.06
N ASN A 127 16.08 -14.72 10.54
CA ASN A 127 16.80 -15.74 11.30
C ASN A 127 16.06 -16.15 12.59
N LEU A 128 14.76 -16.46 12.45
CA LEU A 128 13.89 -16.88 13.53
C LEU A 128 13.30 -18.26 13.23
N SER A 129 12.93 -19.01 14.27
CA SER A 129 12.15 -20.24 14.07
C SER A 129 10.75 -19.92 13.51
N LEU A 130 10.20 -20.83 12.72
CA LEU A 130 8.83 -20.69 12.20
C LEU A 130 7.80 -20.58 13.34
N HIS A 131 8.04 -21.28 14.46
CA HIS A 131 7.19 -21.20 15.65
C HIS A 131 7.17 -19.78 16.22
N THR A 132 8.35 -19.16 16.42
CA THR A 132 8.47 -17.77 16.91
C THR A 132 7.72 -16.78 16.00
N VAL A 133 7.88 -16.91 14.67
CA VAL A 133 7.18 -16.05 13.71
C VAL A 133 5.66 -16.24 13.80
N ARG A 134 5.19 -17.49 13.91
CA ARG A 134 3.76 -17.80 14.06
C ARG A 134 3.19 -17.19 15.34
N THR A 135 3.87 -17.34 16.47
CA THR A 135 3.45 -16.78 17.77
C THR A 135 3.31 -15.25 17.69
N HIS A 136 4.29 -14.57 17.10
CA HIS A 136 4.17 -13.12 16.88
C HIS A 136 3.05 -12.73 15.91
N ARG A 137 2.81 -13.53 14.85
CA ARG A 137 1.72 -13.27 13.91
C ARG A 137 0.33 -13.42 14.55
N VAL A 138 0.16 -14.42 15.42
CA VAL A 138 -1.08 -14.61 16.20
C VAL A 138 -1.28 -13.44 17.16
N ALA A 139 -0.23 -13.01 17.86
CA ALA A 139 -0.30 -11.84 18.74
C ALA A 139 -0.69 -10.56 17.96
N LEU A 140 -0.14 -10.36 16.76
CA LEU A 140 -0.52 -9.23 15.89
C LEU A 140 -1.98 -9.27 15.45
N ALA A 141 -2.50 -10.45 15.09
CA ALA A 141 -3.91 -10.62 14.76
C ALA A 141 -4.81 -10.28 15.96
N ALA A 142 -4.48 -10.78 17.16
CA ALA A 142 -5.23 -10.47 18.37
C ALA A 142 -5.22 -8.96 18.70
N MET A 143 -4.07 -8.28 18.52
CA MET A 143 -3.98 -6.82 18.70
C MET A 143 -4.83 -6.05 17.68
N PHE A 144 -4.88 -6.52 16.43
CA PHE A 144 -5.71 -5.92 15.39
C PHE A 144 -7.20 -6.11 15.68
N ASP A 145 -7.61 -7.33 16.06
CA ASP A 145 -9.00 -7.65 16.39
C ASP A 145 -9.50 -6.83 17.59
N ALA A 146 -8.65 -6.64 18.61
CA ALA A 146 -8.97 -5.85 19.79
C ALA A 146 -9.20 -4.35 19.50
N VAL A 147 -8.63 -3.81 18.43
CA VAL A 147 -8.84 -2.40 18.02
C VAL A 147 -10.05 -2.26 17.08
N ARG A 148 -10.50 -3.36 16.48
CA ARG A 148 -11.64 -3.38 15.56
C ARG A 148 -12.98 -3.64 16.27
N ALA A 149 -12.94 -4.31 17.43
CA ALA A 149 -14.10 -4.56 18.30
C ALA A 149 -14.55 -3.28 19.01
#